data_AF-A0ABD1S2U7-F1
#
_entry.id   AF-A0ABD1S2U7-F1
#
_cell.length_a   1.000
_cell.length_b   1.000
_cell.length_c   1.000
_cell.angle_alpha   90.00
_cell.angle_beta   90.00
_cell.angle_gamma   90.00
#
_symmetry.space_group_name_H-M   'P 1'
#
loop_
_entity.id
_entity.type
_entity.pdbx_description
1 polymer ?
#
loop_
_entity_poly.entity_id
_entity_poly.type
_entity_poly.pdbx_seq_one_letter_code
_entity_poly.pdbx_strand_id
1 'polypeptide(L)'
;MLTLPRLEPSVTGLDWIRNTNATVGCDGESFVEDYLRDVLKLKNIKTISRHDLYQEEFKSGNISAAFLELPYQRVFLKEYCKEYTVTGPTYSFGGLGFVFQKSSPIARDVSEAILTLMENGKLRRLKEKWFGSPDSCSYPDAGTETRSLSLKSFWGLYLVSAAISTLCSLIFVLKWLQNKLKNSEEHANNLAQIVEGVPNTMIQLGQFLHGGRP
;
A
#
# COMPACT_ATOMS: atom_id res chain seq x y z
N MET A 1 9.78 -6.38 0.19
CA MET A 1 8.72 -6.81 -0.74
C MET A 1 7.61 -5.78 -0.63
N LEU A 2 7.39 -4.95 -1.67
CA LEU A 2 6.35 -3.91 -1.68
C LEU A 2 5.17 -4.43 -2.51
N THR A 3 4.28 -5.17 -1.86
CA THR A 3 2.94 -5.36 -2.40
C THR A 3 2.22 -4.02 -2.32
N LEU A 4 1.61 -3.58 -3.42
CA LEU A 4 0.64 -2.47 -3.40
C LEU A 4 -0.32 -2.71 -2.23
N PRO A 5 -0.66 -1.68 -1.42
CA PRO A 5 -1.75 -1.81 -0.48
C PRO A 5 -3.00 -2.02 -1.30
N ARG A 6 -3.36 -3.28 -1.51
CA ARG A 6 -4.72 -3.66 -1.83
C ARG A 6 -5.53 -3.07 -0.69
N LEU A 7 -6.46 -2.17 -0.98
CA LEU A 7 -7.33 -1.55 0.03
C LEU A 7 -7.77 -2.67 0.98
N GLU A 8 -7.23 -2.67 2.19
CA GLU A 8 -7.64 -3.66 3.18
C GLU A 8 -9.11 -3.38 3.43
N PRO A 9 -10.00 -4.33 3.15
CA PRO A 9 -11.41 -4.09 3.35
C PRO A 9 -11.65 -3.83 4.84
N SER A 10 -12.46 -2.81 5.13
CA SER A 10 -12.89 -2.49 6.51
C SER A 10 -13.59 -3.68 7.18
N VAL A 11 -14.25 -4.53 6.38
CA VAL A 11 -14.87 -5.78 6.80
C VAL A 11 -14.07 -6.97 6.25
N THR A 12 -13.36 -7.67 7.12
CA THR A 12 -12.50 -8.79 6.72
C THR A 12 -13.27 -10.07 6.38
N GLY A 13 -14.48 -10.24 6.91
CA GLY A 13 -15.34 -11.38 6.62
C GLY A 13 -16.45 -11.60 7.63
N LEU A 14 -17.08 -12.79 7.56
CA LEU A 14 -18.23 -13.15 8.40
C LEU A 14 -17.93 -13.14 9.90
N ASP A 15 -16.75 -13.61 10.31
CA ASP A 15 -16.36 -13.64 11.72
C ASP A 15 -16.26 -12.24 12.31
N TRP A 16 -15.75 -11.27 11.53
CA TRP A 16 -15.73 -9.87 11.94
C TRP A 16 -17.16 -9.35 12.15
N ILE A 17 -18.07 -9.60 11.20
CA ILE A 17 -19.48 -9.18 11.29
C ILE A 17 -20.14 -9.73 12.56
N ARG A 18 -19.89 -11.01 12.87
CA ARG A 18 -20.42 -11.66 14.07
C ARG A 18 -19.84 -11.07 15.35
N ASN A 19 -18.54 -10.83 15.39
CA ASN A 19 -17.84 -10.35 16.60
C ASN A 19 -18.17 -8.88 16.91
N THR A 20 -18.35 -8.04 15.89
CA THR A 20 -18.69 -6.62 16.07
C THR A 20 -20.19 -6.35 16.12
N ASN A 21 -21.01 -7.37 15.84
CA ASN A 21 -22.45 -7.23 15.65
C ASN A 21 -22.77 -6.15 14.61
N ALA A 22 -21.98 -6.07 13.54
CA ALA A 22 -22.14 -5.06 12.51
C ALA A 22 -23.46 -5.23 11.76
N THR A 23 -24.07 -4.11 11.36
CA THR A 23 -25.30 -4.11 10.57
C THR A 23 -25.03 -4.53 9.13
N VAL A 24 -25.79 -5.50 8.64
CA VAL A 24 -25.68 -6.03 7.28
C VAL A 24 -26.91 -5.66 6.48
N GLY A 25 -26.71 -5.05 5.31
CA GLY A 25 -27.75 -4.75 4.33
C GLY A 25 -28.12 -5.96 3.47
N CYS A 26 -29.41 -6.13 3.16
CA CYS A 26 -29.88 -7.05 2.13
C CYS A 26 -31.15 -6.52 1.46
N ASP A 27 -31.49 -7.08 0.30
CA ASP A 27 -32.69 -6.70 -0.44
C ASP A 27 -33.95 -7.14 0.33
N GLY A 28 -34.99 -6.32 0.27
CA GLY A 28 -36.26 -6.64 0.93
C GLY A 28 -37.04 -7.76 0.29
N GLU A 29 -37.70 -8.55 1.14
CA GLU A 29 -38.47 -9.73 0.74
C GLU A 29 -37.64 -10.76 -0.05
N SER A 30 -36.31 -10.73 0.14
CA SER A 30 -35.37 -11.66 -0.47
C SER A 30 -35.15 -12.88 0.41
N PHE A 31 -34.94 -14.04 -0.22
CA PHE A 31 -34.47 -15.26 0.45
C PHE A 31 -33.11 -15.05 1.15
N VAL A 32 -32.37 -14.00 0.77
CA VAL A 32 -31.13 -13.60 1.43
C VAL A 32 -31.38 -13.21 2.88
N GLU A 33 -32.49 -12.52 3.19
CA GLU A 33 -32.80 -12.12 4.57
C GLU A 33 -32.98 -13.34 5.48
N ASP A 34 -33.77 -14.31 5.03
CA ASP A 34 -33.99 -15.58 5.74
C ASP A 34 -32.68 -16.35 5.89
N TYR A 35 -31.84 -16.39 4.85
CA TYR A 35 -30.54 -17.06 4.95
C TYR A 35 -29.61 -16.39 5.97
N LEU A 36 -29.54 -15.06 5.99
CA LEU A 36 -28.75 -14.31 6.95
C LEU A 36 -29.20 -14.58 8.39
N ARG A 37 -30.52 -14.66 8.59
CA ARG A 37 -31.15 -14.88 9.90
C ARG A 37 -31.05 -16.33 10.36
N ASP A 38 -31.43 -17.27 9.50
CA ASP A 38 -31.66 -18.67 9.88
C ASP A 38 -30.44 -19.55 9.69
N VAL A 39 -29.57 -19.24 8.73
CA VAL A 39 -28.35 -20.02 8.47
C VAL A 39 -27.13 -19.32 9.06
N LEU A 40 -26.92 -18.04 8.73
CA LEU A 40 -25.75 -17.30 9.22
C LEU A 40 -25.90 -16.77 10.64
N LYS A 41 -27.13 -16.79 11.19
CA LYS A 41 -27.47 -16.36 12.56
C LYS A 41 -27.02 -14.92 12.86
N LEU A 42 -27.11 -14.04 11.86
CA LEU A 42 -26.83 -12.62 12.03
C LEU A 42 -28.01 -11.93 12.72
N LYS A 43 -27.71 -11.03 13.66
CA LYS A 43 -28.72 -10.34 14.48
C LYS A 43 -29.14 -9.01 13.87
N ASN A 44 -28.17 -8.24 13.38
CA ASN A 44 -28.38 -6.89 12.86
C ASN A 44 -28.47 -6.93 11.34
N ILE A 45 -29.67 -7.24 10.83
CA ILE A 45 -29.96 -7.24 9.40
C ILE A 45 -30.84 -6.02 9.11
N LYS A 46 -30.45 -5.23 8.11
CA LYS A 46 -31.20 -4.08 7.63
C LYS A 46 -31.68 -4.36 6.20
N THR A 47 -32.99 -4.35 6.04
CA THR A 47 -33.61 -4.48 4.73
C THR A 47 -33.55 -3.15 3.98
N ILE A 48 -33.10 -3.20 2.72
CA ILE A 48 -32.99 -2.05 1.82
C ILE A 48 -33.98 -2.25 0.68
N SER A 49 -34.92 -1.32 0.53
CA SER A 49 -36.06 -1.46 -0.39
C SER A 49 -35.70 -1.16 -1.85
N ARG A 50 -34.63 -0.41 -2.09
CA ARG A 50 -34.20 -0.01 -3.43
C ARG A 50 -32.69 -0.10 -3.61
N HIS A 51 -32.29 -0.60 -4.76
CA HIS A 51 -30.89 -0.84 -5.11
C HIS A 51 -30.03 0.44 -5.14
N ASP A 52 -30.63 1.59 -5.45
CA ASP A 52 -29.93 2.88 -5.50
C ASP A 52 -29.59 3.45 -4.11
N LEU A 53 -30.21 2.92 -3.05
CA LEU A 53 -29.96 3.39 -1.68
C LEU A 53 -28.71 2.76 -1.04
N TYR A 54 -28.17 1.66 -1.59
CA TYR A 54 -27.03 0.98 -0.98
C TYR A 54 -25.82 1.90 -0.78
N GLN A 55 -25.53 2.76 -1.75
CA GLN A 55 -24.38 3.67 -1.63
C GLN A 55 -24.57 4.66 -0.47
N GLU A 56 -25.78 5.20 -0.30
CA GLU A 56 -26.10 6.11 0.80
C GLU A 56 -26.08 5.39 2.15
N GLU A 57 -26.59 4.17 2.21
CA GLU A 57 -26.62 3.35 3.41
C GLU A 57 -25.20 2.98 3.90
N PHE A 58 -24.28 2.69 2.96
CA PHE A 58 -22.87 2.53 3.28
C PHE A 58 -22.22 3.84 3.75
N LYS A 59 -22.43 4.95 3.02
CA LYS A 59 -21.83 6.26 3.36
C LYS A 59 -22.30 6.82 4.70
N SER A 60 -23.57 6.58 5.04
CA SER A 60 -24.16 6.98 6.31
C SER A 60 -23.71 6.10 7.49
N GLY A 61 -23.01 4.99 7.22
CA GLY A 61 -22.60 4.03 8.24
C GLY A 61 -23.74 3.18 8.81
N ASN A 62 -24.91 3.20 8.16
CA ASN A 62 -26.07 2.41 8.56
C ASN A 62 -25.87 0.91 8.30
N ILE A 63 -25.05 0.57 7.30
CA ILE A 63 -24.61 -0.80 7.02
C ILE A 63 -23.08 -0.82 6.92
N SER A 64 -22.47 -1.92 7.37
CA SER A 64 -21.02 -2.16 7.22
C SER A 64 -20.72 -3.14 6.08
N ALA A 65 -21.68 -4.01 5.76
CA ALA A 65 -21.59 -4.97 4.66
C ALA A 65 -22.96 -5.12 4.00
N ALA A 66 -22.98 -5.61 2.76
CA ALA A 66 -24.20 -5.99 2.07
C ALA A 66 -24.09 -7.41 1.53
N PHE A 67 -25.14 -8.19 1.69
CA PHE A 67 -25.30 -9.48 1.01
C PHE A 67 -26.30 -9.29 -0.11
N LEU A 68 -25.81 -9.45 -1.34
CA LEU A 68 -26.55 -9.21 -2.56
C LEU A 68 -26.53 -10.47 -3.42
N GLU A 69 -27.59 -10.70 -4.18
CA GLU A 69 -27.52 -11.72 -5.22
C GLU A 69 -26.45 -11.33 -6.25
N LEU A 70 -25.74 -12.34 -6.78
CA LEU A 70 -24.61 -12.15 -7.69
C LEU A 70 -24.85 -11.17 -8.86
N PRO A 71 -25.99 -11.15 -9.58
CA PRO A 71 -26.19 -10.17 -10.64
C PRO A 71 -26.25 -8.74 -10.10
N TYR A 72 -26.95 -8.49 -9.00
CA TYR A 72 -27.07 -7.16 -8.39
C TYR A 72 -25.73 -6.69 -7.82
N GLN A 73 -25.01 -7.59 -7.13
CA GLN A 73 -23.66 -7.33 -6.65
C GLN A 73 -22.72 -6.89 -7.80
N ARG A 74 -22.78 -7.57 -8.94
CA ARG A 74 -21.93 -7.23 -10.10
C ARG A 74 -22.27 -5.85 -10.67
N VAL A 75 -23.56 -5.52 -10.76
CA VAL A 75 -23.98 -4.19 -11.21
C VAL A 75 -23.48 -3.11 -10.24
N PHE A 76 -23.66 -3.31 -8.94
CA PHE A 76 -23.20 -2.37 -7.90
C PHE A 76 -21.67 -2.14 -7.98
N LEU A 77 -20.89 -3.22 -8.10
CA LEU A 77 -19.43 -3.10 -8.18
C LEU A 77 -18.97 -2.48 -9.50
N LYS A 78 -19.66 -2.72 -10.61
CA LYS A 78 -19.33 -2.06 -11.88
C LYS A 78 -19.37 -0.53 -11.77
N GLU A 79 -20.26 -0.01 -10.91
CA GLU A 79 -20.39 1.44 -10.68
C GLU A 79 -19.47 1.96 -9.57
N TYR A 80 -19.32 1.22 -8.46
CA TYR A 80 -18.66 1.72 -7.25
C TYR A 80 -17.39 0.96 -6.82
N CYS A 81 -16.73 0.21 -7.70
CA CYS A 81 -15.58 -0.61 -7.29
C CYS A 81 -14.31 0.13 -6.86
N LYS A 82 -14.27 1.46 -6.94
CA LYS A 82 -13.21 2.26 -6.32
C LYS A 82 -13.39 2.37 -4.80
N GLU A 83 -14.61 2.26 -4.32
CA GLU A 83 -15.00 2.45 -2.92
C GLU A 83 -15.34 1.13 -2.22
N TYR A 84 -15.86 0.14 -2.97
CA TYR A 84 -16.35 -1.12 -2.41
C TYR A 84 -15.67 -2.32 -3.05
N THR A 85 -15.61 -3.42 -2.28
CA THR A 85 -15.02 -4.68 -2.72
C THR A 85 -15.78 -5.86 -2.13
N VAL A 86 -15.51 -7.05 -2.67
CA VAL A 86 -16.08 -8.31 -2.19
C VAL A 86 -15.14 -8.92 -1.17
N THR A 87 -15.68 -9.34 -0.03
CA THR A 87 -14.90 -9.93 1.06
C THR A 87 -15.49 -11.27 1.46
N GLY A 88 -14.63 -12.21 1.85
CA GLY A 88 -15.03 -13.56 2.20
C GLY A 88 -15.46 -14.43 1.00
N PRO A 89 -16.00 -15.63 1.29
CA PRO A 89 -16.42 -16.56 0.25
C PRO A 89 -17.72 -16.11 -0.41
N THR A 90 -17.87 -16.40 -1.70
CA THR A 90 -19.17 -16.33 -2.38
C THR A 90 -20.04 -17.48 -1.89
N TYR A 91 -21.15 -17.16 -1.22
CA TYR A 91 -22.13 -18.15 -0.81
C TYR A 91 -23.00 -18.53 -2.00
N SER A 92 -22.84 -19.75 -2.53
CA SER A 92 -23.67 -20.25 -3.62
C SER A 92 -24.92 -20.93 -3.05
N PHE A 93 -25.97 -20.15 -2.79
CA PHE A 93 -27.29 -20.67 -2.45
C PHE A 93 -28.36 -19.93 -3.26
N GLY A 94 -29.36 -20.66 -3.74
CA GLY A 94 -30.37 -20.13 -4.65
C GLY A 94 -29.90 -19.98 -6.11
N GLY A 95 -30.75 -19.36 -6.93
CA GLY A 95 -30.51 -19.12 -8.34
C GLY A 95 -31.73 -18.51 -9.03
N LEU A 96 -31.49 -17.83 -10.16
CA LEU A 96 -32.56 -17.32 -11.02
C LEU A 96 -33.03 -18.42 -11.97
N GLY A 97 -34.35 -18.52 -12.13
CA GLY A 97 -34.98 -19.53 -12.99
C GLY A 97 -36.22 -19.00 -13.68
N PHE A 98 -36.63 -19.70 -14.73
CA PHE A 98 -37.91 -19.47 -15.40
C PHE A 98 -38.96 -20.40 -14.79
N VAL A 99 -40.16 -19.86 -14.56
CA VAL A 99 -41.25 -20.61 -13.93
C VAL A 99 -42.36 -20.84 -14.96
N PHE A 100 -42.83 -22.08 -15.01
CA PHE A 100 -43.93 -22.51 -15.86
C PHE A 100 -44.95 -23.26 -15.03
N GLN A 101 -46.19 -23.33 -15.51
CA GLN A 101 -47.20 -24.20 -14.92
C GLN A 101 -46.71 -25.65 -14.90
N LYS A 102 -47.05 -26.37 -13.83
CA LYS A 102 -46.72 -27.79 -13.71
C LYS A 102 -47.24 -28.54 -14.94
N SER A 103 -46.43 -29.46 -15.48
CA SER A 103 -46.68 -30.22 -16.72
C SER A 103 -46.65 -29.42 -18.04
N SER A 104 -46.25 -28.15 -18.02
CA SER A 104 -46.03 -27.40 -19.26
C SER A 104 -44.88 -28.01 -20.07
N PRO A 105 -45.07 -28.35 -21.36
CA PRO A 105 -44.01 -28.87 -22.22
C PRO A 105 -42.88 -27.84 -22.43
N ILE A 106 -43.20 -26.54 -22.34
CA ILE A 106 -42.26 -25.43 -22.54
C ILE A 106 -41.12 -25.45 -21.51
N ALA A 107 -41.37 -25.96 -20.30
CA ALA A 107 -40.35 -26.02 -19.26
C ALA A 107 -39.13 -26.83 -19.69
N ARG A 108 -39.34 -27.94 -20.42
CA ARG A 108 -38.27 -28.77 -20.97
C ARG A 108 -37.51 -28.03 -22.05
N ASP A 109 -38.22 -27.46 -23.01
CA ASP A 109 -37.62 -26.79 -24.18
C ASP A 109 -36.79 -25.57 -23.75
N VAL A 110 -37.27 -24.80 -22.76
CA VAL A 110 -36.50 -23.67 -22.19
C VAL A 110 -35.27 -24.15 -21.43
N SER A 111 -35.36 -25.24 -20.68
CA SER A 111 -34.21 -25.80 -19.96
C SER A 111 -33.12 -26.29 -20.93
N GLU A 112 -33.52 -26.95 -22.02
CA GLU A 112 -32.61 -27.40 -23.09
C GLU A 112 -31.96 -26.21 -23.81
N ALA A 113 -32.73 -25.15 -24.09
CA ALA A 113 -32.20 -23.92 -24.67
C ALA A 113 -31.16 -23.25 -23.75
N ILE A 114 -31.42 -23.20 -22.44
CA ILE A 114 -30.47 -22.65 -21.45
C ILE A 114 -29.18 -23.47 -21.43
N LEU A 115 -29.25 -24.80 -21.39
CA LEU A 115 -28.08 -25.68 -21.43
C LEU A 115 -27.27 -25.46 -22.71
N THR A 116 -27.94 -25.38 -23.86
CA THR A 116 -27.30 -25.10 -25.15
C THR A 116 -26.58 -23.75 -25.12
N LEU A 117 -27.18 -22.70 -24.54
CA LEU A 117 -26.56 -21.38 -24.37
C LEU A 117 -25.37 -21.38 -23.39
N MET A 118 -25.38 -22.27 -22.40
CA MET A 118 -24.26 -22.48 -21.47
C MET A 118 -23.09 -23.16 -22.18
N GLU A 119 -23.34 -24.29 -22.85
CA GLU A 119 -22.33 -25.11 -23.52
C GLU A 119 -21.61 -24.37 -24.65
N ASN A 120 -22.36 -23.62 -25.47
CA ASN A 120 -21.76 -22.83 -26.55
C ASN A 120 -21.17 -21.48 -26.08
N GLY A 121 -21.17 -21.22 -24.77
CA GLY A 121 -20.61 -20.02 -24.16
C GLY A 121 -21.33 -18.71 -24.51
N LYS A 122 -22.52 -18.74 -25.14
CA LYS A 122 -23.32 -17.53 -25.37
C LYS A 122 -23.78 -16.90 -24.06
N LEU A 123 -24.17 -17.72 -23.07
CA LEU A 123 -24.59 -17.21 -21.77
C LEU A 123 -23.45 -16.47 -21.05
N ARG A 124 -22.21 -16.99 -21.13
CA ARG A 124 -21.02 -16.31 -20.60
C ARG A 124 -20.79 -14.96 -21.28
N ARG A 125 -20.87 -14.91 -22.61
CA ARG A 125 -20.72 -13.66 -23.38
C ARG A 125 -21.81 -12.64 -23.04
N LEU A 126 -23.06 -13.08 -22.85
CA LEU A 126 -24.14 -12.21 -22.38
C LEU A 126 -23.84 -11.68 -20.97
N LYS A 127 -23.40 -12.55 -20.06
CA LYS A 127 -23.02 -12.16 -18.70
C LYS A 127 -21.91 -11.09 -18.70
N GLU A 128 -20.86 -11.28 -19.49
CA GLU A 128 -19.76 -10.31 -19.62
C GLU A 128 -20.24 -9.00 -20.28
N LYS A 129 -21.07 -9.08 -21.33
CA LYS A 129 -21.61 -7.91 -22.02
C LYS A 129 -22.44 -7.01 -21.09
N TRP A 130 -23.28 -7.59 -20.25
CA TRP A 130 -24.18 -6.83 -19.37
C TRP A 130 -23.50 -6.43 -18.05
N PHE A 131 -22.83 -7.36 -17.39
CA PHE A 131 -22.27 -7.16 -16.05
C PHE A 131 -20.78 -6.75 -16.05
N GLY A 132 -20.12 -6.76 -17.19
CA GLY A 132 -18.67 -6.54 -17.28
C GLY A 132 -17.87 -7.80 -16.95
N SER A 133 -16.60 -7.76 -17.35
CA SER A 133 -15.60 -8.75 -16.92
C SER A 133 -15.35 -8.62 -15.42
N PRO A 134 -14.99 -9.70 -14.71
CA PRO A 134 -14.54 -9.62 -13.31
C PRO A 134 -13.42 -8.58 -13.13
N ASP A 135 -12.62 -8.39 -14.18
CA ASP A 135 -11.49 -7.48 -14.25
C ASP A 135 -11.86 -6.05 -14.66
N SER A 136 -13.13 -5.70 -14.86
CA SER A 136 -13.52 -4.32 -15.24
C SER A 136 -13.26 -3.30 -14.13
N CYS A 137 -12.98 -3.78 -12.92
CA CYS A 137 -12.49 -3.01 -11.79
C CYS A 137 -10.98 -3.14 -11.60
N SER A 138 -10.28 -3.70 -12.59
CA SER A 138 -8.88 -3.37 -12.81
C SER A 138 -8.87 -1.89 -13.17
N TYR A 139 -8.12 -1.14 -12.37
CA TYR A 139 -7.82 0.26 -12.60
C TYR A 139 -7.79 0.55 -14.10
N PRO A 140 -8.71 1.37 -14.66
CA PRO A 140 -8.31 2.10 -15.85
C PRO A 140 -7.03 2.81 -15.45
N ASP A 141 -6.01 2.76 -16.30
CA ASP A 141 -4.90 3.72 -16.32
C ASP A 141 -5.49 5.14 -16.47
N ALA A 142 -6.21 5.60 -15.46
CA ALA A 142 -6.77 6.93 -15.31
C ALA A 142 -5.66 7.74 -14.66
N GLY A 143 -4.63 8.01 -15.46
CA GLY A 143 -3.42 8.68 -15.01
C GLY A 143 -2.61 7.78 -14.09
N THR A 144 -1.37 7.54 -14.49
CA THR A 144 -0.29 7.13 -13.59
C THR A 144 -0.11 8.16 -12.47
N GLU A 145 -1.03 8.21 -11.49
CA GLU A 145 -0.61 8.33 -10.10
C GLU A 145 -0.24 6.93 -9.64
N THR A 146 0.81 6.39 -10.25
CA THR A 146 1.77 5.62 -9.48
C THR A 146 2.04 6.50 -8.26
N ARG A 147 1.48 6.12 -7.11
CA ARG A 147 1.95 6.57 -5.79
C ARG A 147 3.39 6.10 -5.68
N SER A 148 4.25 6.80 -6.41
CA SER A 148 5.68 6.66 -6.39
C SER A 148 6.10 7.01 -4.98
N LEU A 149 7.03 6.23 -4.45
CA LEU A 149 7.62 6.57 -3.17
C LEU A 149 8.30 7.91 -3.34
N SER A 150 7.62 8.98 -2.90
CA SER A 150 8.18 10.31 -2.86
C SER A 150 9.47 10.27 -2.04
N LEU A 151 10.47 11.06 -2.43
CA LEU A 151 11.69 11.28 -1.64
C LEU A 151 11.37 11.67 -0.18
N LYS A 152 10.19 12.26 0.05
CA LYS A 152 9.65 12.57 1.38
C LYS A 152 9.48 11.32 2.26
N SER A 153 9.07 10.19 1.68
CA SER A 153 8.89 8.92 2.39
C SER A 153 10.23 8.32 2.87
N PHE A 154 11.35 8.75 2.28
CA PHE A 154 12.70 8.30 2.62
C PHE A 154 13.50 9.33 3.40
N TRP A 155 12.87 10.40 3.89
CA TRP A 155 13.57 11.48 4.58
C TRP A 155 14.43 10.99 5.76
N GLY A 156 13.96 9.98 6.50
CA GLY A 156 14.75 9.35 7.57
C GLY A 156 16.05 8.72 7.08
N LEU A 157 16.06 8.08 5.91
CA LEU A 157 17.26 7.47 5.32
C LEU A 157 18.27 8.53 4.90
N TYR A 158 17.79 9.64 4.30
CA TYR A 158 18.63 10.79 3.96
C TYR A 158 19.26 11.42 5.19
N LEU A 159 18.50 11.54 6.28
CA LEU A 159 18.97 12.17 7.52
C LEU A 159 20.08 11.34 8.18
N VAL A 160 19.94 10.01 8.21
CA VAL A 160 20.97 9.10 8.70
C VAL A 160 22.22 9.14 7.82
N SER A 161 22.05 9.10 6.50
CA SER A 161 23.17 9.18 5.56
C SER A 161 23.95 10.50 5.68
N ALA A 162 23.23 11.62 5.79
CA ALA A 162 23.84 12.94 5.98
C ALA A 162 24.59 13.03 7.30
N ALA A 163 24.03 12.54 8.41
CA ALA A 163 24.66 12.56 9.72
C ALA A 163 25.95 11.74 9.78
N ILE A 164 25.97 10.55 9.14
CA ILE A 164 27.18 9.73 9.06
C ILE A 164 28.26 10.43 8.22
N SER A 165 27.86 11.00 7.08
CA SER A 165 28.78 11.71 6.18
C SER A 165 29.40 12.93 6.86
N THR A 166 28.61 13.73 7.57
CA THR A 166 29.11 14.91 8.30
C THR A 166 30.00 14.52 9.46
N LEU A 167 29.68 13.47 10.22
CA LEU A 167 30.53 12.98 11.31
C LEU A 167 31.87 12.47 10.79
N CYS A 168 31.89 11.69 9.71
CA CYS A 168 33.13 11.23 9.07
C CYS A 168 33.98 12.41 8.56
N SER A 169 33.35 13.40 7.93
CA SER A 169 34.03 14.59 7.43
C SER A 169 34.65 15.42 8.57
N LEU A 170 33.91 15.63 9.67
CA LEU A 170 34.41 16.33 10.87
C LEU A 170 35.63 15.62 11.47
N ILE A 171 35.58 14.30 11.63
CA ILE A 171 36.72 13.52 12.16
C ILE A 171 37.94 13.65 11.25
N PHE A 172 37.74 13.61 9.93
CA PHE A 172 38.81 13.76 8.95
C PHE A 172 39.47 15.14 9.04
N VAL A 173 38.68 16.20 9.10
CA VAL A 173 39.18 17.58 9.22
C VAL A 173 39.92 17.79 10.54
N LEU A 174 39.40 17.28 11.66
CA LEU A 174 40.07 17.36 12.96
C LEU A 174 41.43 16.66 12.93
N LYS A 175 41.50 15.45 12.38
CA LYS A 175 42.78 14.72 12.22
C LYS A 175 43.75 15.48 11.31
N TRP A 176 43.25 16.05 10.22
CA TRP A 176 44.07 16.81 9.28
C TRP A 176 44.64 18.08 9.93
N LEU A 177 43.83 18.81 10.71
CA LEU A 177 44.26 19.99 11.46
C LEU A 177 45.26 19.64 12.57
N GLN A 178 45.02 18.57 13.33
CA GLN A 178 45.98 18.09 14.33
C GLN A 178 47.33 17.76 13.70
N ASN A 179 47.33 17.08 12.55
CA ASN A 179 48.55 16.73 11.84
C ASN A 179 49.27 17.98 11.28
N LYS A 180 48.51 18.97 10.79
CA LYS A 180 49.05 20.27 10.35
C LYS A 180 49.68 21.05 11.50
N LEU A 181 49.01 21.11 12.66
CA LEU A 181 49.52 21.81 13.85
C LEU A 181 50.77 21.13 14.38
N LYS A 182 50.76 19.79 14.51
CA LYS A 182 51.92 19.01 14.93
C LYS A 182 53.12 19.24 13.99
N ASN A 183 52.90 19.20 12.68
CA ASN A 183 53.96 19.46 11.71
C ASN A 183 54.47 20.92 11.78
N SER A 184 53.58 21.89 12.05
CA SER A 184 53.98 23.30 12.23
C SER A 184 54.79 23.53 13.50
N GLU A 185 54.44 22.83 14.58
CA GLU A 185 55.15 22.87 15.86
C GLU A 185 56.53 22.19 15.73
N GLU A 186 56.61 21.05 15.05
CA GLU A 186 57.90 20.42 14.70
C GLU A 186 58.75 21.33 13.82
N HIS A 187 58.17 22.04 12.84
CA HIS A 187 58.94 22.97 12.01
C HIS A 187 59.43 24.20 12.79
N ALA A 188 58.60 24.76 13.68
CA ALA A 188 58.98 25.86 14.55
C ALA A 188 60.09 25.47 15.54
N ASN A 189 60.01 24.27 16.13
CA ASN A 189 61.03 23.75 17.05
C ASN A 189 62.36 23.47 16.32
N ASN A 190 62.31 22.94 15.10
CA ASN A 190 63.51 22.75 14.27
C ASN A 190 64.15 24.10 13.89
N LEU A 191 63.34 25.10 13.52
CA LEU A 191 63.84 26.46 13.22
C LEU A 191 64.43 27.14 14.46
N ALA A 192 63.80 27.00 15.63
CA ALA A 192 64.32 27.54 16.88
C ALA A 192 65.67 26.90 17.26
N GLN A 193 65.81 25.57 17.12
CA GLN A 193 67.11 24.89 17.32
C GLN A 193 68.18 25.35 16.33
N ILE A 194 67.82 25.58 15.07
CA ILE A 194 68.78 26.09 14.06
C ILE A 194 69.22 27.51 14.44
N VAL A 195 68.30 28.39 14.81
CA VAL A 195 68.58 29.79 15.17
C VAL A 195 69.40 29.88 16.46
N GLU A 196 69.12 29.07 17.48
CA GLU A 196 69.93 28.99 18.70
C GLU A 196 71.34 28.39 18.46
N GLY A 197 71.53 27.62 17.39
CA GLY A 197 72.84 27.12 16.96
C GLY A 197 73.74 28.14 16.25
N VAL A 198 73.17 29.23 15.72
CA VAL A 198 73.89 30.27 14.94
C VAL A 198 74.86 31.11 15.81
N PRO A 199 74.52 31.55 17.04
CA PRO A 199 75.45 32.31 17.88
C PRO A 199 76.71 31.52 18.24
N ASN A 200 76.58 30.21 18.52
CA ASN A 200 77.74 29.37 18.87
C ASN A 200 78.72 29.19 17.71
N THR A 201 78.23 29.17 16.47
CA THR A 201 79.09 29.10 15.26
C THR A 201 79.73 30.45 14.93
N MET A 202 79.03 31.56 15.14
CA MET A 202 79.61 32.92 14.97
C MET A 202 80.66 33.25 16.04
N ILE A 203 80.47 32.80 17.28
CA ILE A 203 81.47 32.96 18.36
C ILE A 203 82.72 32.12 18.09
N GLN A 204 82.58 30.88 17.57
CA GLN A 204 83.74 30.07 17.16
C GLN A 204 84.51 30.67 15.98
N LEU A 205 83.84 31.25 14.98
CA LEU A 205 84.49 31.94 13.86
C LEU A 205 85.21 33.23 14.29
N GLY A 206 84.62 33.99 15.23
CA GLY A 206 85.26 35.17 15.82
C GLY A 206 86.53 34.84 16.60
N GLN A 207 86.51 33.74 17.38
CA GLN A 207 87.69 33.26 18.10
C GLN A 207 88.79 32.74 17.17
N PHE A 208 88.42 32.15 16.02
CA PHE A 208 89.39 31.67 15.03
C PHE A 208 90.09 32.81 14.27
N LEU A 209 89.41 33.95 14.06
CA LEU A 209 89.95 35.10 13.32
C LEU A 209 90.72 36.10 14.18
N HIS A 210 90.58 36.08 15.51
CA HIS A 210 91.32 36.97 16.43
C HIS A 210 92.41 36.28 17.26
N GLY A 211 92.51 34.94 17.25
CA GLY A 211 93.47 34.19 18.07
C GLY A 211 94.84 33.91 17.41
N GLY A 212 95.14 34.44 16.22
CA GLY A 212 96.31 34.04 15.43
C GLY A 212 97.37 35.12 15.18
N ARG A 213 98.06 35.59 16.23
CA ARG A 213 99.45 36.12 16.19
C ARG A 213 99.92 36.42 17.62
N PRO A 214 101.23 36.37 17.96
CA PRO A 214 102.37 36.90 17.18
C PRO A 214 103.15 35.90 16.34
#